data_AF-A0A3C0CB81-F1
#
_entry.id   AF-A0A3C0CB81-F1
#
_cell.length_a   1.000
_cell.length_b   1.000
_cell.length_c   1.000
_cell.angle_alpha   90.00
_cell.angle_beta   90.00
_cell.angle_gamma   90.00
#
_symmetry.space_group_name_H-M   'P 1'
#
loop_
_entity.id
_entity.type
_entity.pdbx_description
1 polymer ?
#
loop_
_entity_poly.entity_id
_entity_poly.type
_entity_poly.pdbx_seq_one_letter_code
_entity_poly.pdbx_strand_id
1 'polypeptide(L)'
;ILSRAYKLRVAGPSFAEAEAFLEKKLPGVAKAQLEFALCLCYNAPYGAKKLLNATYKIGKSERHLMDQLDNALRTLAAFFNAKTSLDELVAVLKALPSELCSRLLEEMVLEDLKYKAGVNRGSLPLMSFLPYDNLAKLQASNLFEARRGLKFIATSAPMPPSRAPAAQLRTWFLKLTGRL
;
A
#
# COMPACT_ATOMS: atom_id res chain seq x y z
N ILE A 1 -1.09 5.79 32.81
CA ILE A 1 0.36 5.72 32.48
C ILE A 1 0.74 6.82 31.48
N LEU A 2 0.11 6.92 30.30
CA LEU A 2 0.42 7.96 29.29
C LEU A 2 0.14 9.42 29.71
N SER A 3 -0.69 9.66 30.74
CA SER A 3 -0.97 11.00 31.29
C SER A 3 0.05 11.49 32.31
N ARG A 4 0.95 10.61 32.78
CA ARG A 4 1.97 10.92 33.80
C ARG A 4 3.40 10.87 33.24
N ALA A 5 3.54 10.71 31.92
CA ALA A 5 4.82 10.62 31.23
C ALA A 5 5.05 11.85 30.35
N TYR A 6 6.30 12.30 30.27
CA TYR A 6 6.72 13.34 29.34
C TYR A 6 6.78 12.77 27.92
N LYS A 7 6.06 13.38 26.97
CA LYS A 7 5.94 12.88 25.60
C LYS A 7 6.99 13.57 24.72
N LEU A 8 7.98 12.80 24.27
CA LEU A 8 8.93 13.23 23.26
C LEU A 8 8.44 12.76 21.89
N ARG A 9 8.20 13.71 20.97
CA ARG A 9 7.91 13.39 19.57
C ARG A 9 9.23 13.26 18.81
N VAL A 10 9.56 12.04 18.41
CA VAL A 10 10.68 11.80 17.48
C VAL A 10 10.16 12.08 16.07
N ALA A 11 10.70 13.11 15.42
CA ALA A 11 10.41 13.38 14.01
C ALA A 11 11.03 12.30 13.13
N GLY A 12 10.31 11.87 12.10
CA GLY A 12 10.87 11.01 11.07
C GLY A 12 11.86 11.80 10.19
N PRO A 13 12.79 11.11 9.51
CA PRO A 13 13.67 11.74 8.53
C PRO A 13 12.87 12.27 7.34
N SER A 14 13.47 13.17 6.58
CA SER A 14 12.96 13.53 5.26
C SER A 14 13.04 12.34 4.29
N PHE A 15 12.26 12.37 3.20
CA PHE A 15 12.28 11.30 2.20
C PHE A 15 13.67 11.11 1.58
N ALA A 16 14.33 12.22 1.22
CA ALA A 16 15.67 12.20 0.64
C ALA A 16 16.71 11.58 1.61
N GLU A 17 16.64 11.89 2.90
CA GLU A 17 17.53 11.30 3.91
C GLU A 17 17.26 9.80 4.09
N ALA A 18 15.99 9.39 4.09
CA ALA A 18 15.60 8.00 4.23
C ALA A 18 16.03 7.16 3.01
N GLU A 19 15.89 7.72 1.81
CA GLU A 19 16.34 7.13 0.55
C GLU A 19 17.85 6.98 0.53
N ALA A 20 18.61 8.06 0.77
CA ALA A 20 20.07 8.02 0.81
C ALA A 20 20.60 7.02 1.85
N PHE A 21 19.91 6.89 2.99
CA PHE A 21 20.22 5.86 3.97
C PHE A 21 20.03 4.45 3.41
N LEU A 22 18.94 4.19 2.68
CA LEU A 22 18.67 2.88 2.08
C LEU A 22 19.65 2.55 0.96
N GLU A 23 19.94 3.48 0.06
CA GLU A 23 20.92 3.32 -1.02
C GLU A 23 22.28 2.90 -0.46
N LYS A 24 22.72 3.53 0.64
CA LYS A 24 23.97 3.18 1.32
C LYS A 24 23.93 1.79 1.97
N LYS A 25 22.75 1.34 2.45
CA LYS A 25 22.60 0.08 3.21
C LYS A 25 22.23 -1.12 2.33
N LEU A 26 21.71 -0.89 1.14
CA LEU A 26 21.26 -1.90 0.18
C LEU A 26 21.75 -1.52 -1.23
N PRO A 27 23.08 -1.53 -1.46
CA PRO A 27 23.63 -1.19 -2.77
C PRO A 27 23.13 -2.19 -3.83
N GLY A 28 22.66 -1.68 -4.97
CA GLY A 28 22.16 -2.48 -6.09
C GLY A 28 20.64 -2.69 -6.13
N VAL A 29 19.89 -2.26 -5.10
CA VAL A 29 18.42 -2.21 -5.18
C VAL A 29 18.01 -1.02 -6.05
N ALA A 30 17.06 -1.24 -6.97
CA ALA A 30 16.60 -0.19 -7.86
C ALA A 30 15.92 0.94 -7.08
N LYS A 31 16.18 2.20 -7.46
CA LYS A 31 15.62 3.39 -6.79
C LYS A 31 14.11 3.30 -6.59
N ALA A 32 13.37 2.90 -7.63
CA ALA A 32 11.93 2.74 -7.59
C ALA A 32 11.44 1.74 -6.51
N GLN A 33 12.22 0.69 -6.22
CA GLN A 33 11.91 -0.25 -5.14
C GLN A 33 12.16 0.35 -3.77
N LEU A 34 13.19 1.19 -3.62
CA LEU A 34 13.46 1.92 -2.38
C LEU A 34 12.34 2.92 -2.07
N GLU A 35 11.96 3.74 -3.07
CA GLU A 35 10.88 4.72 -2.96
C GLU A 35 9.56 4.03 -2.59
N PHE A 36 9.23 2.92 -3.26
CA PHE A 36 8.02 2.15 -2.97
C PHE A 36 8.03 1.56 -1.55
N ALA A 37 9.14 0.96 -1.11
CA ALA A 37 9.25 0.41 0.24
C ALA A 37 9.18 1.50 1.32
N LEU A 38 9.73 2.69 1.06
CA LEU A 38 9.62 3.85 1.94
C LEU A 38 8.19 4.34 2.06
N CYS A 39 7.45 4.45 0.96
CA CYS A 39 6.04 4.81 0.96
C CYS A 39 5.22 3.85 1.84
N LEU A 40 5.35 2.54 1.64
CA LEU A 40 4.62 1.53 2.42
C LEU A 40 4.99 1.52 3.92
N CYS A 41 6.15 2.07 4.26
CA CYS A 41 6.66 2.14 5.62
C CYS A 41 6.56 3.54 6.24
N TYR A 42 5.73 4.43 5.70
CA TYR A 42 5.55 5.80 6.22
C TYR A 42 6.88 6.56 6.37
N ASN A 43 7.74 6.42 5.36
CA ASN A 43 9.08 7.00 5.34
C ASN A 43 10.01 6.53 6.48
N ALA A 44 9.73 5.37 7.09
CA ALA A 44 10.59 4.76 8.10
C ALA A 44 11.67 3.88 7.43
N PRO A 45 12.94 4.33 7.35
CA PRO A 45 13.97 3.65 6.57
C PRO A 45 14.29 2.24 7.08
N TYR A 46 14.29 2.03 8.40
CA TYR A 46 14.49 0.69 8.96
C TYR A 46 13.32 -0.26 8.67
N GLY A 47 12.10 0.26 8.63
CA GLY A 47 10.92 -0.51 8.22
C GLY A 47 11.02 -0.93 6.75
N ALA A 48 11.36 0.03 5.88
CA ALA A 48 11.56 -0.21 4.46
C ALA A 48 12.67 -1.22 4.19
N LYS A 49 13.82 -1.12 4.88
CA LYS A 49 14.89 -2.11 4.80
C LYS A 49 14.42 -3.52 5.18
N LYS A 50 13.66 -3.63 6.27
CA LYS A 50 13.09 -4.93 6.70
C LYS A 50 12.15 -5.49 5.65
N LEU A 51 11.31 -4.65 5.05
CA LEU A 51 10.38 -5.04 3.99
C LEU A 51 11.12 -5.52 2.73
N LEU A 52 12.15 -4.80 2.29
CA LEU A 52 12.97 -5.16 1.12
C LEU A 52 13.67 -6.51 1.28
N ASN A 53 14.10 -6.83 2.51
CA ASN A 53 14.73 -8.10 2.84
C ASN A 53 13.73 -9.19 3.27
N ALA A 54 12.44 -8.87 3.37
CA ALA A 54 11.46 -9.81 3.88
C ALA A 54 11.14 -10.88 2.84
N THR A 55 11.14 -12.13 3.30
CA THR A 55 10.62 -13.27 2.57
C THR A 55 9.39 -13.82 3.28
N TYR A 56 8.51 -14.44 2.51
CA TYR A 56 7.34 -15.12 3.06
C TYR A 56 7.23 -16.53 2.47
N LYS A 57 6.83 -17.48 3.31
CA LYS A 57 6.62 -18.88 2.89
C LYS A 57 5.18 -19.06 2.45
N ILE A 58 4.99 -19.42 1.18
CA ILE A 58 3.70 -19.88 0.66
C ILE A 58 3.84 -21.38 0.39
N GLY A 59 3.31 -22.20 1.31
CA GLY A 59 3.50 -23.65 1.26
C GLY A 59 4.98 -24.03 1.47
N LYS A 60 5.58 -24.70 0.47
CA LYS A 60 7.00 -25.11 0.49
C LYS A 60 7.96 -24.12 -0.18
N SER A 61 7.45 -23.07 -0.83
CA SER A 61 8.27 -22.11 -1.56
C SER A 61 8.44 -20.82 -0.76
N GLU A 62 9.67 -20.35 -0.68
CA GLU A 62 10.02 -19.02 -0.17
C GLU A 62 9.99 -18.02 -1.32
N ARG A 63 9.28 -16.91 -1.14
CA ARG A 63 9.22 -15.83 -2.13
C ARG A 63 9.59 -14.51 -1.47
N HIS A 64 10.24 -13.64 -2.21
CA HIS A 64 10.47 -12.27 -1.76
C HIS A 64 9.14 -11.53 -1.69
N LEU A 65 8.93 -10.81 -0.58
CA LEU A 65 7.68 -10.10 -0.34
C LEU A 65 7.50 -8.94 -1.33
N MET A 66 8.61 -8.33 -1.76
CA MET A 66 8.62 -7.30 -2.80
C MET A 66 8.10 -7.82 -4.14
N ASP A 67 8.46 -9.04 -4.56
CA ASP A 67 7.94 -9.60 -5.82
C ASP A 67 6.41 -9.78 -5.77
N GLN A 68 5.87 -10.13 -4.60
CA GLN A 68 4.42 -10.24 -4.41
C GLN A 68 3.74 -8.87 -4.42
N LEU A 69 4.38 -7.85 -3.84
CA LEU A 69 3.87 -6.47 -3.89
C LEU A 69 3.92 -5.90 -5.31
N ASP A 70 5.00 -6.13 -6.05
CA ASP A 70 5.12 -5.75 -7.46
C ASP A 70 4.06 -6.44 -8.31
N ASN A 71 3.81 -7.74 -8.09
CA ASN A 71 2.73 -8.44 -8.74
C ASN A 71 1.36 -7.82 -8.40
N ALA A 72 1.09 -7.54 -7.13
CA ALA A 72 -0.16 -6.90 -6.70
C ALA A 72 -0.35 -5.51 -7.32
N LEU A 73 0.69 -4.69 -7.41
CA LEU A 73 0.66 -3.39 -8.10
C LEU A 73 0.34 -3.55 -9.58
N ARG A 74 0.98 -4.50 -10.27
CA ARG A 74 0.71 -4.77 -11.69
C ARG A 74 -0.74 -5.23 -11.90
N THR A 75 -1.25 -6.11 -11.04
CA THR A 75 -2.65 -6.56 -11.10
C THR A 75 -3.63 -5.42 -10.81
N LEU A 76 -3.32 -4.53 -9.85
CA LEU A 76 -4.09 -3.31 -9.59
C LEU A 76 -4.13 -2.40 -10.83
N ALA A 77 -2.97 -2.14 -11.43
CA ALA A 77 -2.87 -1.35 -12.64
C ALA A 77 -3.67 -1.96 -13.81
N ALA A 78 -3.60 -3.29 -13.97
CA ALA A 78 -4.36 -4.01 -14.98
C ALA A 78 -5.88 -3.92 -14.73
N PHE A 79 -6.33 -4.04 -13.47
CA PHE A 79 -7.74 -3.89 -13.10
C PHE A 79 -8.29 -2.50 -13.44
N PHE A 80 -7.59 -1.43 -13.07
CA PHE A 80 -8.03 -0.06 -13.42
C PHE A 80 -7.97 0.24 -14.92
N ASN A 81 -7.16 -0.51 -15.67
CA ASN A 81 -7.14 -0.48 -17.14
C ASN A 81 -8.16 -1.43 -17.80
N ALA A 82 -9.04 -2.07 -17.02
CA ALA A 82 -10.01 -3.07 -17.49
C ALA A 82 -9.36 -4.28 -18.22
N LYS A 83 -8.11 -4.61 -17.89
CA LYS A 83 -7.36 -5.76 -18.45
C LYS A 83 -7.44 -7.01 -17.57
N THR A 84 -7.96 -6.89 -16.36
CA THR A 84 -8.03 -7.96 -15.36
C THR A 84 -9.35 -7.91 -14.60
N SER A 85 -9.88 -9.08 -14.24
CA SER A 85 -11.13 -9.21 -13.48
C SER A 85 -10.97 -8.82 -12.01
N LEU A 86 -12.07 -8.45 -11.35
CA LEU A 86 -12.07 -8.19 -9.90
C LEU A 86 -11.70 -9.45 -9.10
N ASP A 87 -12.10 -10.62 -9.58
CA ASP A 87 -11.78 -11.93 -8.99
C ASP A 87 -10.28 -12.18 -8.91
N GLU A 88 -9.57 -11.98 -10.02
CA GLU A 88 -8.11 -12.13 -10.09
C GLU A 88 -7.40 -11.14 -9.17
N LEU A 89 -7.83 -9.88 -9.15
CA LEU A 89 -7.27 -8.87 -8.26
C LEU A 89 -7.42 -9.26 -6.79
N VAL A 90 -8.63 -9.68 -6.39
CA VAL A 90 -8.90 -10.10 -5.01
C VAL A 90 -8.09 -11.34 -4.64
N ALA A 91 -7.88 -12.28 -5.57
CA ALA A 91 -7.05 -13.45 -5.34
C ALA A 91 -5.59 -13.07 -5.04
N VAL A 92 -5.01 -12.14 -5.82
CA VAL A 92 -3.63 -11.65 -5.60
C VAL A 92 -3.52 -10.89 -4.29
N LEU A 93 -4.45 -9.98 -3.99
CA LEU A 93 -4.42 -9.18 -2.77
C LEU A 93 -4.64 -10.01 -1.49
N LYS A 94 -5.41 -11.10 -1.58
CA LYS A 94 -5.60 -12.04 -0.47
C LYS A 94 -4.34 -12.84 -0.15
N ALA A 95 -3.45 -13.04 -1.11
CA ALA A 95 -2.19 -13.76 -0.90
C ALA A 95 -1.17 -12.93 -0.10
N LEU A 96 -1.34 -11.61 -0.03
CA LEU A 96 -0.51 -10.73 0.78
C LEU A 96 -0.88 -10.81 2.26
N PRO A 97 0.06 -10.56 3.18
CA PRO A 97 -0.26 -10.26 4.57
C PRO A 97 -1.29 -9.13 4.65
N SER A 98 -2.35 -9.31 5.45
CA SER A 98 -3.48 -8.39 5.56
C SER A 98 -3.07 -6.95 5.88
N GLU A 99 -2.07 -6.78 6.75
CA GLU A 99 -1.50 -5.47 7.09
C GLU A 99 -0.87 -4.78 5.88
N LEU A 100 -0.12 -5.53 5.05
CA LEU A 100 0.50 -4.98 3.85
C LEU A 100 -0.52 -4.71 2.75
N CYS A 101 -1.50 -5.60 2.58
CA CYS A 101 -2.63 -5.37 1.68
C CYS A 101 -3.36 -4.08 2.05
N SER A 102 -3.70 -3.90 3.32
CA SER A 102 -4.36 -2.67 3.78
C SER A 102 -3.49 -1.43 3.59
N ARG A 103 -2.18 -1.51 3.87
CA ARG A 103 -1.26 -0.38 3.68
C ARG A 103 -1.10 0.00 2.22
N LEU A 104 -0.98 -0.98 1.33
CA LEU A 104 -0.91 -0.76 -0.12
C LEU A 104 -2.15 -0.02 -0.62
N LEU A 105 -3.34 -0.48 -0.21
CA LEU A 105 -4.61 0.15 -0.59
C LEU A 105 -4.77 1.53 0.07
N GLU A 106 -4.30 1.72 1.30
CA GLU A 106 -4.33 3.03 1.96
C GLU A 106 -3.46 4.04 1.23
N GLU A 107 -2.20 3.69 0.92
CA GLU A 107 -1.29 4.61 0.26
C GLU A 107 -1.76 4.93 -1.16
N MET A 108 -2.35 3.97 -1.88
CA MET A 108 -3.00 4.22 -3.17
C MET A 108 -4.10 5.29 -3.06
N VAL A 109 -4.99 5.16 -2.07
CA VAL A 109 -6.06 6.15 -1.85
C VAL A 109 -5.48 7.49 -1.42
N LEU A 110 -4.46 7.51 -0.57
CA LEU A 110 -3.80 8.73 -0.12
C LEU A 110 -3.11 9.48 -1.25
N GLU A 111 -2.36 8.78 -2.10
CA GLU A 111 -1.72 9.42 -3.24
C GLU A 111 -2.73 9.94 -4.26
N ASP A 112 -3.85 9.25 -4.48
CA ASP A 112 -4.93 9.77 -5.33
C ASP A 112 -5.60 11.02 -4.76
N LEU A 113 -5.79 11.07 -3.45
CA LEU A 113 -6.25 12.29 -2.76
C LEU A 113 -5.23 13.43 -2.84
N LYS A 114 -3.94 13.15 -2.61
CA LYS A 114 -2.84 14.13 -2.74
C LYS A 114 -2.79 14.69 -4.16
N TYR A 115 -2.91 13.82 -5.15
CA TYR A 115 -2.94 14.22 -6.54
C TYR A 115 -4.12 15.14 -6.83
N LYS A 116 -5.34 14.77 -6.41
CA LYS A 116 -6.55 15.59 -6.58
C LYS A 116 -6.44 16.94 -5.86
N ALA A 117 -5.62 17.03 -4.81
CA ALA A 117 -5.30 18.28 -4.11
C ALA A 117 -4.20 19.11 -4.80
N GLY A 118 -3.68 18.69 -5.96
CA GLY A 118 -2.69 19.42 -6.76
C GLY A 118 -1.24 19.11 -6.42
N VAL A 119 -0.96 18.06 -5.64
CA VAL A 119 0.42 17.61 -5.39
C VAL A 119 1.05 17.08 -6.69
N ASN A 120 2.32 17.46 -6.93
CA ASN A 120 3.03 17.08 -8.14
C ASN A 120 3.19 15.55 -8.24
N ARG A 121 2.90 14.98 -9.41
CA ARG A 121 3.02 13.54 -9.71
C ARG A 121 4.41 12.98 -9.41
N GLY A 122 5.47 13.75 -9.66
CA GLY A 122 6.84 13.31 -9.38
C GLY A 122 7.14 13.07 -7.90
N SER A 123 6.24 13.52 -7.01
CA SER A 123 6.33 13.28 -5.55
C SER A 123 5.39 12.19 -5.04
N LEU A 124 4.76 11.42 -5.96
CA LEU A 124 3.80 10.36 -5.67
C LEU A 124 4.32 9.02 -6.20
N PRO A 125 5.18 8.32 -5.43
CA PRO A 125 5.89 7.15 -5.93
C PRO A 125 4.98 5.98 -6.31
N LEU A 126 3.89 5.75 -5.58
CA LEU A 126 2.98 4.64 -5.85
C LEU A 126 2.14 4.88 -7.11
N MET A 127 1.78 6.14 -7.38
CA MET A 127 1.08 6.54 -8.59
C MET A 127 1.90 6.35 -9.86
N SER A 128 3.23 6.34 -9.78
CA SER A 128 4.09 6.08 -10.94
C SER A 128 3.85 4.69 -11.56
N PHE A 129 3.32 3.74 -10.77
CA PHE A 129 3.03 2.38 -11.19
C PHE A 129 1.57 2.15 -11.62
N LEU A 130 0.68 3.11 -11.37
CA LEU A 130 -0.77 2.95 -11.58
C LEU A 130 -1.28 3.83 -12.72
N PRO A 131 -2.36 3.42 -13.42
CA PRO A 131 -2.92 4.19 -14.52
C PRO A 131 -3.64 5.43 -14.01
N TYR A 132 -2.88 6.52 -13.97
CA TYR A 132 -3.29 7.82 -13.47
C TYR A 132 -4.64 8.30 -14.07
N ASP A 133 -4.82 8.22 -15.39
CA ASP A 133 -6.03 8.73 -16.06
C ASP A 133 -7.31 8.02 -15.62
N ASN A 134 -7.19 6.79 -15.15
CA ASN A 134 -8.32 6.01 -14.66
C ASN A 134 -8.56 6.23 -13.15
N LEU A 135 -7.49 6.40 -12.36
CA LEU A 135 -7.60 6.77 -10.95
C LEU A 135 -8.19 8.17 -10.76
N ALA A 136 -7.79 9.13 -11.60
CA ALA A 136 -8.28 10.50 -11.54
C ALA A 136 -9.80 10.62 -11.72
N LYS A 137 -10.44 9.63 -12.35
CA LYS A 137 -11.91 9.58 -12.55
C LYS A 137 -12.66 9.14 -11.29
N LEU A 138 -11.99 8.57 -10.29
CA LEU A 138 -12.61 8.17 -9.04
C LEU A 138 -13.13 9.40 -8.29
N GLN A 139 -14.34 9.30 -7.73
CA GLN A 139 -14.93 10.38 -6.95
C GLN A 139 -14.24 10.50 -5.58
N ALA A 140 -14.02 11.72 -5.12
CA ALA A 140 -13.39 11.97 -3.83
C ALA A 140 -14.19 11.40 -2.65
N SER A 141 -15.53 11.47 -2.73
CA SER A 141 -16.44 10.82 -1.76
C SER A 141 -16.13 9.33 -1.60
N ASN A 142 -15.98 8.62 -2.72
CA ASN A 142 -15.70 7.19 -2.74
C ASN A 142 -14.32 6.88 -2.14
N LEU A 143 -13.32 7.74 -2.37
CA LEU A 143 -11.99 7.60 -1.76
C LEU A 143 -12.03 7.74 -0.23
N PHE A 144 -12.77 8.72 0.30
CA PHE A 144 -12.92 8.89 1.74
C PHE A 144 -13.66 7.72 2.40
N GLU A 145 -14.68 7.17 1.73
CA GLU A 145 -15.37 5.98 2.20
C GLU A 145 -14.50 4.73 2.11
N ALA A 146 -13.79 4.54 0.99
CA ALA A 146 -12.84 3.46 0.80
C ALA A 146 -11.77 3.47 1.89
N ARG A 147 -11.18 4.64 2.19
CA ARG A 147 -10.22 4.79 3.29
C ARG A 147 -10.82 4.35 4.63
N ARG A 148 -12.04 4.78 4.95
CA ARG A 148 -12.75 4.34 6.17
C ARG A 148 -13.03 2.85 6.20
N GLY A 149 -13.23 2.23 5.03
CA GLY A 149 -13.46 0.79 4.86
C GLY A 149 -12.22 -0.08 5.09
N LEU A 150 -11.01 0.47 4.96
CA LEU A 150 -9.76 -0.29 5.14
C LEU A 150 -9.59 -0.85 6.55
N LYS A 151 -10.20 -0.23 7.57
CA LYS A 151 -10.21 -0.76 8.95
C LYS A 151 -10.78 -2.18 9.08
N PHE A 152 -11.60 -2.61 8.10
CA PHE A 152 -12.18 -3.96 8.07
C PHE A 152 -11.29 -4.97 7.34
N ILE A 153 -10.31 -4.50 6.57
CA ILE A 153 -9.32 -5.31 5.85
C ILE A 153 -8.04 -5.44 6.71
N ALA A 154 -7.64 -4.35 7.39
CA ALA A 154 -6.56 -4.37 8.36
C ALA A 154 -6.94 -5.20 9.59
N THR A 155 -6.36 -6.39 9.73
CA THR A 155 -6.43 -7.17 10.97
C THR A 155 -5.42 -6.61 11.96
N SER A 156 -5.70 -5.47 12.57
CA SER A 156 -4.95 -5.03 13.76
C SER A 156 -5.57 -5.65 15.02
N ALA A 157 -4.72 -6.18 15.90
CA ALA A 157 -5.17 -6.64 17.22
C ALA A 157 -5.90 -5.49 17.94
N PRO A 158 -7.05 -5.73 18.60
CA PRO A 158 -7.56 -7.04 19.02
C PRO A 158 -8.64 -7.65 18.12
N MET A 159 -8.85 -7.14 16.90
CA MET A 159 -9.96 -7.64 16.07
C MET A 159 -9.62 -9.04 15.51
N PRO A 160 -10.51 -10.03 15.67
CA PRO A 160 -10.30 -11.35 15.09
C PRO A 160 -10.19 -11.22 13.56
N PRO A 161 -9.38 -12.07 12.91
CA PRO A 161 -9.27 -12.06 11.46
C PRO A 161 -10.65 -12.24 10.83
N SER A 162 -10.92 -11.42 9.81
CA SER A 162 -12.19 -11.49 9.10
C SER A 162 -12.46 -12.91 8.60
N ARG A 163 -13.69 -13.38 8.78
CA ARG A 163 -14.14 -14.68 8.26
C ARG A 163 -14.35 -14.67 6.75
N ALA A 164 -14.39 -13.49 6.12
CA ALA A 164 -14.63 -13.33 4.68
C ALA A 164 -13.76 -12.21 4.05
N PRO A 165 -12.42 -12.31 4.08
CA PRO A 165 -11.52 -11.27 3.60
C PRO A 165 -11.69 -10.98 2.10
N ALA A 166 -12.00 -12.00 1.29
CA ALA A 166 -12.27 -11.83 -0.13
C ALA A 166 -13.55 -11.01 -0.38
N ALA A 167 -14.62 -11.26 0.36
CA ALA A 167 -15.88 -10.52 0.21
C ALA A 167 -15.72 -9.05 0.62
N GLN A 168 -14.93 -8.78 1.67
CA GLN A 168 -14.60 -7.41 2.08
C GLN A 168 -13.79 -6.67 1.02
N LEU A 169 -12.75 -7.30 0.45
CA LEU A 169 -11.98 -6.70 -0.65
C LEU A 169 -12.86 -6.42 -1.86
N ARG A 170 -13.72 -7.36 -2.28
CA ARG A 170 -14.68 -7.14 -3.37
C ARG A 170 -15.56 -5.93 -3.11
N THR A 171 -16.21 -5.91 -1.95
CA THR A 171 -17.12 -4.84 -1.56
C THR A 171 -16.40 -3.49 -1.54
N TRP A 172 -15.15 -3.49 -1.06
CA TRP A 172 -14.31 -2.30 -1.03
C TRP A 172 -14.03 -1.75 -2.44
N PHE A 173 -13.64 -2.60 -3.39
CA PHE A 173 -13.39 -2.17 -4.77
C PHE A 173 -14.66 -1.72 -5.49
N LEU A 174 -15.79 -2.39 -5.26
CA LEU A 174 -17.07 -1.98 -5.84
C LEU A 174 -17.48 -0.60 -5.33
N LYS A 175 -17.29 -0.32 -4.03
CA LYS A 175 -17.54 1.01 -3.43
C LYS A 175 -16.59 2.07 -4.00
N LEU A 176 -15.30 1.76 -4.04
CA LEU A 176 -14.28 2.66 -4.57
C LEU A 176 -14.62 3.09 -6.00
N THR A 177 -14.98 2.13 -6.86
CA THR A 177 -15.26 2.35 -8.28
C THR A 177 -16.67 2.88 -8.56
N GLY A 178 -17.52 3.03 -7.53
CA GLY A 178 -18.91 3.49 -7.70
C GLY A 178 -19.79 2.52 -8.50
N ARG A 179 -19.48 1.22 -8.46
CA ARG A 179 -20.20 0.15 -9.18
C ARG A 179 -21.19 -0.61 -8.26
N LEU A 180 -21.67 0.06 -7.21
CA LEU A 180 -22.65 -0.44 -6.25
C LEU A 180 -23.97 0.31 -6.39
#